data_AF-A0A1M7KGC0-F1
#
_entry.id   AF-A0A1M7KGC0-F1
#
_cell.length_a   1.000
_cell.length_b   1.000
_cell.length_c   1.000
_cell.angle_alpha   90.00
_cell.angle_beta   90.00
_cell.angle_gamma   90.00
#
_symmetry.space_group_name_H-M   'P 1'
#
loop_
_entity.id
_entity.type
_entity.pdbx_description
1 polymer ?
#
loop_
_entity_poly.entity_id
_entity_poly.type
_entity_poly.pdbx_seq_one_letter_code
_entity_poly.pdbx_strand_id
1 'polypeptide(L)'
;MEINEIRNQIVEKLCSEYSIWCNLLNSTQPKNYICNQWKVDLNPTDIDIDISNKNFFANEGFFISDITVNSNTDREDTPYNKAFTAKGKFEFETEYIINIKEIDIDLEIDIF
;
A
#
# COMPACT_ATOMS: atom_id res chain seq x y z
N MET A 1 -8.66 22.49 2.95
CA MET A 1 -8.64 21.19 3.66
C MET A 1 -7.52 21.17 4.69
N GLU A 2 -7.75 20.59 5.87
CA GLU A 2 -6.72 20.45 6.91
C GLU A 2 -5.74 19.32 6.60
N ILE A 3 -4.52 19.40 7.12
CA ILE A 3 -3.47 18.41 6.84
C ILE A 3 -3.84 17.00 7.36
N ASN A 4 -4.58 16.93 8.47
CA ASN A 4 -5.05 15.67 9.03
C ASN A 4 -6.09 15.00 8.15
N GLU A 5 -6.92 15.78 7.46
CA GLU A 5 -7.89 15.27 6.49
C GLU A 5 -7.18 14.68 5.27
N ILE A 6 -6.11 15.34 4.78
CA ILE A 6 -5.26 14.81 3.71
C ILE A 6 -4.65 13.47 4.12
N ARG A 7 -4.10 13.36 5.34
CA ARG A 7 -3.52 12.12 5.87
C ARG A 7 -4.56 11.00 5.91
N ASN A 8 -5.75 11.27 6.45
CA ASN A 8 -6.83 10.29 6.53
C ASN A 8 -7.24 9.78 5.14
N GLN A 9 -7.38 10.67 4.16
CA GLN A 9 -7.71 10.28 2.79
C GLN A 9 -6.59 9.46 2.11
N ILE A 10 -5.31 9.75 2.41
CA ILE A 10 -4.20 8.93 1.93
C ILE A 10 -4.29 7.53 2.56
N VAL A 11 -4.47 7.43 3.88
CA VAL A 11 -4.65 6.13 4.56
C VAL A 11 -5.81 5.35 3.94
N GLU A 12 -6.98 5.97 3.77
CA GLU A 12 -8.15 5.30 3.21
C GLU A 12 -7.87 4.74 1.82
N LYS A 13 -7.21 5.50 0.94
CA LYS A 13 -6.84 5.05 -0.40
C LYS A 13 -5.84 3.91 -0.35
N LEU A 14 -4.77 4.03 0.44
CA LEU A 14 -3.76 2.97 0.57
C LEU A 14 -4.34 1.67 1.15
N CYS A 15 -5.32 1.79 2.06
CA CYS A 15 -5.94 0.64 2.72
C CYS A 15 -7.10 0.01 1.92
N SER A 16 -7.62 0.67 0.89
CA SER A 16 -8.78 0.17 0.12
C SER A 16 -8.46 -0.15 -1.34
N GLU A 17 -7.42 0.44 -1.92
CA GLU A 17 -7.07 0.24 -3.33
C GLU A 17 -6.29 -1.05 -3.55
N TYR A 18 -7.03 -2.16 -3.73
CA TYR A 18 -6.49 -3.49 -4.02
C TYR A 18 -5.49 -3.50 -5.17
N SER A 19 -5.73 -2.70 -6.22
CA SER A 19 -4.88 -2.65 -7.40
C SER A 19 -3.44 -2.21 -7.09
N ILE A 20 -3.23 -1.34 -6.10
CA ILE A 20 -1.89 -0.90 -5.70
C ILE A 20 -1.08 -2.11 -5.23
N TRP A 21 -1.64 -2.87 -4.30
CA TRP A 21 -0.98 -4.02 -3.68
C TRP A 21 -0.89 -5.23 -4.59
N CYS A 22 -1.94 -5.50 -5.37
CA CYS A 22 -1.93 -6.58 -6.35
C CYS A 22 -0.85 -6.35 -7.41
N ASN A 23 -0.70 -5.12 -7.93
CA ASN A 23 0.35 -4.79 -8.88
C ASN A 23 1.75 -4.87 -8.27
N LEU A 24 1.92 -4.45 -7.01
CA LEU A 24 3.19 -4.56 -6.29
C LEU A 24 3.64 -6.02 -6.12
N LEU A 25 2.75 -6.90 -5.70
CA LEU A 25 3.06 -8.34 -5.54
C LEU A 25 3.32 -9.02 -6.88
N ASN A 26 2.57 -8.66 -7.93
CA ASN A 26 2.76 -9.22 -9.27
C ASN A 26 4.06 -8.73 -9.94
N SER A 27 4.52 -7.51 -9.66
CA SER A 27 5.73 -6.95 -10.29
C SER A 27 7.02 -7.49 -9.67
N THR A 28 6.95 -8.01 -8.45
CA THR A 28 8.11 -8.40 -7.64
C THR A 28 8.43 -9.88 -7.74
N GLN A 29 7.58 -10.72 -8.37
CA GLN A 29 7.77 -12.17 -8.36
C GLN A 29 7.45 -12.90 -9.69
N PRO A 30 8.23 -13.93 -10.08
CA PRO A 30 8.00 -14.74 -11.28
C PRO A 30 6.97 -15.89 -11.09
N LYS A 31 6.47 -16.12 -9.87
CA LYS A 31 5.48 -17.16 -9.56
C LYS A 31 4.11 -16.49 -9.37
N ASN A 32 3.05 -17.14 -9.85
CA ASN A 32 1.68 -16.64 -9.75
C ASN A 32 1.19 -16.73 -8.29
N TYR A 33 1.48 -15.73 -7.47
CA TYR A 33 0.96 -15.62 -6.12
C TYR A 33 -0.47 -15.08 -6.16
N ILE A 34 -1.36 -15.72 -5.40
CA ILE A 34 -2.75 -15.27 -5.28
C ILE A 34 -2.90 -14.59 -3.91
N CYS A 35 -3.15 -13.28 -3.94
CA CYS A 35 -3.46 -12.47 -2.76
C CYS A 35 -4.98 -12.48 -2.53
N ASN A 36 -5.48 -13.52 -1.84
CA ASN A 36 -6.92 -13.70 -1.58
C ASN A 36 -7.42 -12.85 -0.40
N GLN A 37 -6.60 -12.71 0.64
CA GLN A 37 -6.89 -11.89 1.80
C GLN A 37 -5.71 -10.97 2.05
N TRP A 38 -5.99 -9.68 2.24
CA TRP A 38 -5.00 -8.68 2.55
C TRP A 38 -5.58 -7.63 3.48
N LYS A 39 -4.69 -7.01 4.25
CA LYS A 39 -4.96 -5.86 5.09
C LYS A 39 -3.72 -4.97 5.06
N VAL A 40 -3.96 -3.66 4.96
CA VAL A 40 -2.95 -2.65 5.23
C VAL A 40 -3.30 -2.01 6.56
N ASP A 41 -2.30 -1.88 7.42
CA ASP A 41 -2.38 -1.07 8.62
C ASP A 41 -1.46 0.13 8.46
N LEU A 42 -2.03 1.32 8.55
CA LEU A 42 -1.31 2.57 8.39
C LEU A 42 -1.97 3.63 9.26
N ASN A 43 -1.19 4.26 10.13
CA ASN A 43 -1.69 5.31 11.00
C ASN A 43 -1.52 6.68 10.29
N PRO A 44 -2.56 7.52 10.23
CA PRO A 44 -2.46 8.86 9.63
C PRO A 44 -1.32 9.72 10.20
N THR A 45 -0.95 9.53 11.47
CA THR A 45 0.15 10.29 12.10
C THR A 45 1.51 9.97 11.52
N ASP A 46 1.66 8.81 10.90
CA ASP A 46 2.94 8.32 10.35
C ASP A 46 3.12 8.75 8.89
N ILE A 47 2.21 9.61 8.41
CA ILE A 47 2.25 10.23 7.08
C ILE A 47 2.71 11.69 7.17
N ASP A 48 3.86 11.95 6.56
CA ASP A 48 4.34 13.30 6.31
C ASP A 48 3.77 13.84 5.00
N ILE A 49 3.31 15.10 5.03
CA ILE A 49 2.70 15.78 3.89
C ILE A 49 3.51 17.01 3.55
N ASP A 50 3.96 17.08 2.31
CA ASP A 50 4.46 18.31 1.69
C ASP A 50 3.38 18.87 0.77
N ILE A 51 2.61 19.84 1.29
CA ILE A 51 1.50 20.46 0.57
C ILE A 51 2.01 21.26 -0.65
N SER A 52 3.17 21.91 -0.52
CA SER A 52 3.72 22.76 -1.59
C SER A 52 4.09 21.95 -2.82
N ASN A 53 4.70 20.79 -2.61
CA ASN A 53 5.06 19.87 -3.69
C ASN A 53 3.99 18.80 -3.98
N LYS A 54 2.93 18.77 -3.18
CA LYS A 54 1.85 17.76 -3.20
C LYS A 54 2.39 16.33 -3.09
N ASN A 55 3.38 16.15 -2.24
CA ASN A 55 3.99 14.85 -1.96
C ASN A 55 3.55 14.34 -0.59
N PHE A 56 3.55 13.03 -0.43
CA PHE A 56 3.42 12.38 0.87
C PHE A 56 4.48 11.30 1.06
N PHE A 57 4.78 11.04 2.32
CA PHE A 57 5.66 9.95 2.75
C PHE A 57 4.99 9.22 3.92
N ALA A 58 4.66 7.95 3.73
CA ALA A 58 4.26 7.04 4.80
C ALA A 58 5.53 6.36 5.34
N ASN A 59 5.89 6.71 6.58
CA ASN A 59 7.15 6.28 7.20
C ASN A 59 7.10 4.85 7.73
N GLU A 60 5.91 4.38 8.10
CA GLU A 60 5.72 3.03 8.63
C GLU A 60 4.28 2.58 8.37
N GLY A 61 4.13 1.45 7.68
CA GLY A 61 2.86 0.74 7.57
C GLY A 61 3.10 -0.76 7.52
N PHE A 62 2.06 -1.56 7.72
CA PHE A 62 2.14 -3.02 7.68
C PHE A 62 1.24 -3.56 6.60
N PHE A 63 1.81 -4.36 5.71
CA PHE A 63 1.05 -5.14 4.74
C PHE A 63 0.96 -6.58 5.25
N ILE A 64 -0.27 -7.05 5.44
CA ILE A 64 -0.60 -8.37 5.94
C ILE A 64 -1.40 -9.08 4.85
N SER A 65 -0.99 -10.28 4.45
CA SER A 65 -1.72 -11.07 3.46
C SER A 65 -1.50 -12.56 3.66
N ASP A 66 -2.51 -13.36 3.32
CA ASP A 66 -2.34 -14.80 3.12
C ASP A 66 -2.00 -15.05 1.65
N ILE A 67 -0.75 -15.45 1.42
CA ILE A 67 -0.21 -15.65 0.09
C ILE A 67 -0.29 -17.15 -0.26
N THR A 68 -1.04 -17.48 -1.32
CA THR A 68 -1.03 -18.83 -1.89
C THR A 68 -0.03 -18.92 -3.03
N VAL A 69 0.91 -19.85 -2.97
CA VAL A 69 1.80 -20.16 -4.10
C VAL A 69 1.09 -21.13 -5.02
N ASN A 70 0.90 -20.78 -6.30
CA ASN A 70 0.33 -21.71 -7.28
C ASN A 70 1.38 -22.76 -7.71
N SER A 71 1.82 -23.63 -6.80
CA SER A 71 2.56 -24.86 -7.10
C SER A 71 1.60 -26.04 -7.11
N ASN A 72 1.67 -26.82 -8.18
CA ASN A 72 0.62 -27.71 -8.69
C ASN A 72 0.24 -28.93 -7.82
N THR A 73 0.55 -28.96 -6.52
CA THR A 73 0.27 -30.14 -5.68
C THR A 73 -0.24 -29.83 -4.27
N ASP A 74 0.05 -28.68 -3.66
CA ASP A 74 -0.44 -28.35 -2.31
C ASP A 74 -0.68 -26.83 -2.20
N ARG A 75 -1.93 -26.45 -1.92
CA ARG A 75 -2.30 -25.05 -1.62
C ARG A 75 -2.05 -24.80 -0.14
N GLU A 76 -0.86 -24.35 0.20
CA GLU A 76 -0.58 -23.82 1.53
C GLU A 76 -0.64 -22.29 1.50
N ASP A 77 -1.53 -21.74 2.31
CA ASP A 77 -1.59 -20.29 2.55
C ASP A 77 -0.49 -19.96 3.56
N THR A 78 0.47 -19.15 3.15
CA THR A 78 1.55 -18.69 4.03
C THR A 78 1.22 -17.27 4.51
N PRO A 79 1.18 -17.03 5.83
CA PRO A 79 0.97 -15.69 6.35
C PRO A 79 2.18 -14.83 6.03
N TYR A 80 1.93 -13.71 5.36
CA TYR A 80 2.92 -12.71 4.99
C TYR A 80 2.60 -11.43 5.74
N ASN A 81 3.53 -10.96 6.57
CA ASN A 81 3.41 -9.71 7.29
C ASN A 81 4.74 -8.97 7.20
N LYS A 82 4.74 -7.84 6.51
CA LYS A 82 5.94 -7.04 6.29
C LYS A 82 5.62 -5.56 6.46
N ALA A 83 6.57 -4.86 7.08
CA ALA A 83 6.54 -3.41 7.12
C ALA A 83 6.85 -2.85 5.73
N PHE A 84 6.21 -1.73 5.38
CA PHE A 84 6.49 -0.97 4.17
C PHE A 84 6.67 0.50 4.49
N THR A 85 7.34 1.18 3.56
CA THR A 85 7.30 2.63 3.44
C THR A 85 6.68 2.98 2.09
N ALA A 86 6.05 4.14 1.99
CA ALA A 86 5.51 4.60 0.71
C ALA A 86 5.81 6.07 0.51
N LYS A 87 6.11 6.43 -0.73
CA LYS A 87 6.18 7.83 -1.16
C LYS A 87 5.29 8.02 -2.37
N GLY A 88 4.65 9.16 -2.46
CA GLY A 88 3.75 9.40 -3.59
C GLY A 88 3.42 10.85 -3.80
N LYS A 89 2.70 11.10 -4.89
CA LYS A 89 2.12 12.39 -5.23
C LYS A 89 0.61 12.32 -5.14
N PHE A 90 0.01 13.38 -4.63
CA PHE A 90 -1.43 13.55 -4.63
C PHE A 90 -1.83 14.82 -5.38
N GLU A 91 -3.10 14.88 -5.78
CA GLU A 91 -3.70 16.09 -6.33
C GLU A 91 -5.05 16.32 -5.67
N PHE A 92 -5.48 17.58 -5.61
CA PHE A 92 -6.83 17.95 -5.23
C PHE A 92 -7.74 17.79 -6.43
N GLU A 93 -8.63 16.79 -6.41
CA GLU A 93 -9.70 16.65 -7.38
C GLU A 93 -10.77 17.72 -7.14
N THR A 94 -11.04 18.00 -5.86
CA THR A 94 -11.83 19.15 -5.39
C THR A 94 -11.13 19.78 -4.18
N GLU A 95 -11.69 20.85 -3.63
CA GLU A 95 -11.17 21.47 -2.40
C GLU A 95 -11.25 20.56 -1.15
N TYR A 96 -11.98 19.43 -1.22
CA TYR A 96 -12.19 18.46 -0.14
C TYR A 96 -11.74 17.04 -0.46
N ILE A 97 -11.35 16.74 -1.70
CA ILE A 97 -11.04 15.38 -2.14
C ILE A 97 -9.68 15.39 -2.80
N ILE A 98 -8.80 14.50 -2.34
CA ILE A 98 -7.55 14.21 -3.04
C ILE A 98 -7.65 12.94 -3.87
N ASN A 99 -6.72 12.81 -4.80
CA ASN A 99 -6.45 11.57 -5.51
C ASN A 99 -4.95 11.29 -5.54
N ILE A 100 -4.56 10.01 -5.42
CA ILE A 100 -3.15 9.59 -5.53
C ILE A 100 -2.84 9.44 -7.03
N LYS A 101 -1.78 10.11 -7.49
CA LYS A 101 -1.35 10.08 -8.90
C LYS A 101 -0.19 9.14 -9.12
N GLU A 102 0.74 9.16 -8.19
CA GLU A 102 1.96 8.38 -8.24
C GLU A 102 2.17 7.80 -6.86
N ILE A 103 2.58 6.54 -6.81
CA ILE A 103 2.95 5.88 -5.59
C ILE A 103 4.08 4.91 -5.87
N ASP A 104 5.05 4.93 -4.98
CA ASP A 104 6.17 4.00 -4.92
C ASP A 104 6.18 3.42 -3.51
N ILE A 105 6.03 2.10 -3.41
CA ILE A 105 5.99 1.36 -2.15
C ILE A 105 7.25 0.55 -2.05
N ASP A 106 8.00 0.77 -0.98
CA ASP A 106 9.14 -0.05 -0.62
C ASP A 106 8.68 -1.05 0.44
N LEU A 107 8.65 -2.32 0.04
CA LEU A 107 8.23 -3.45 0.85
C LEU A 107 9.33 -4.51 0.73
N GLU A 108 9.86 -4.96 1.86
CA GLU A 108 10.87 -6.02 1.85
C GLU A 108 10.20 -7.36 1.48
N ILE A 109 10.30 -7.72 0.20
CA ILE A 109 9.73 -8.95 -0.35
C ILE A 109 10.81 -10.03 -0.32
N ASP A 110 11.23 -10.40 0.88
CA ASP A 110 11.92 -11.66 1.12
C ASP A 110 10.87 -12.64 1.67
N ILE A 111 10.22 -13.36 0.75
CA ILE A 111 9.20 -14.36 1.11
C ILE A 111 9.85 -15.71 1.45
N PHE A 112 11.16 -15.89 1.25
CA PHE A 112 11.88 -17.14 1.54
C PHE A 112 13.36 -16.93 1.87
#